data_AF-T1AQ02-F1
#
_entry.id   AF-T1AQ02-F1
#
_cell.length_a   1.000
_cell.length_b   1.000
_cell.length_c   1.000
_cell.angle_alpha   90.00
_cell.angle_beta   90.00
_cell.angle_gamma   90.00
#
_symmetry.space_group_name_H-M   'P 1'
#
loop_
_entity.id
_entity.type
_entity.pdbx_description
1 polymer ?
#
loop_
_entity_poly.entity_id
_entity_poly.type
_entity_poly.pdbx_seq_one_letter_code
_entity_poly.pdbx_strand_id
1 'polypeptide(L)'
;MNGTSSSGRGGGRTLSLEEISSTLEVPIPSDPLERVIGQDRAVELARIAAYQRRHLLLVGPPGIGKSMTAQALALHLPRPKQELRVVHNPENPERPTIEVVTRDDVVAERERARGVEGELHRPQDVPNTVAERLGYRCPRCGFYSLPSERQCPSCGNMKQILPSSTASSGNPFRDLVGGILEVTVGGAGGL
;
A
#
# COMPACT_ATOMS: atom_id res chain seq x y z
N MET A 1 -8.65 -31.25 -47.67
CA MET A 1 -7.51 -30.37 -47.29
C MET A 1 -7.72 -29.96 -45.84
N ASN A 2 -7.22 -30.78 -44.91
CA ASN A 2 -7.29 -30.51 -43.48
C ASN A 2 -6.03 -29.73 -43.07
N GLY A 3 -6.20 -28.45 -42.78
CA GLY A 3 -5.17 -27.62 -42.16
C GLY A 3 -5.21 -27.79 -40.66
N THR A 4 -4.20 -28.45 -40.11
CA THR A 4 -3.90 -28.55 -38.68
C THR A 4 -3.46 -27.20 -38.14
N SER A 5 -4.24 -26.58 -37.26
CA SER A 5 -3.80 -25.45 -36.44
C SER A 5 -3.37 -25.96 -35.06
N SER A 6 -2.06 -26.05 -34.89
CA SER A 6 -1.35 -26.22 -33.64
C SER A 6 -1.62 -25.06 -32.67
N SER A 7 -2.09 -25.36 -31.47
CA SER A 7 -1.96 -24.44 -30.33
C SER A 7 -1.53 -25.25 -29.10
N GLY A 8 -0.31 -24.99 -28.62
CA GLY A 8 0.33 -25.69 -27.52
C GLY A 8 -0.53 -25.73 -26.27
N ARG A 9 -0.90 -26.93 -25.84
CA ARG A 9 -1.46 -27.19 -24.51
C ARG A 9 -0.32 -27.57 -23.59
N GLY A 10 -0.26 -26.92 -22.43
CA GLY A 10 0.71 -27.22 -21.38
C GLY A 10 0.70 -28.71 -21.03
N GLY A 11 1.90 -29.28 -20.84
CA GLY A 11 2.12 -30.68 -20.55
C GLY A 11 1.67 -31.09 -19.16
N GLY A 12 0.36 -31.20 -18.95
CA GLY A 12 -0.22 -31.93 -17.83
C GLY A 12 -0.22 -33.42 -18.14
N ARG A 13 0.36 -34.24 -17.26
CA ARG A 13 0.24 -35.71 -17.34
C ARG A 13 -1.25 -36.05 -17.21
N THR A 14 -1.82 -36.73 -18.20
CA THR A 14 -3.16 -37.30 -18.12
C THR A 14 -3.09 -38.49 -17.16
N LEU A 15 -3.44 -38.27 -15.89
CA LEU A 15 -3.58 -39.34 -14.89
C LEU A 15 -4.82 -40.16 -15.25
N SER A 16 -4.70 -41.49 -15.30
CA SER A 16 -5.88 -42.36 -15.44
C SER A 16 -6.62 -42.42 -14.09
N LEU A 17 -7.93 -42.71 -14.11
CA LEU A 17 -8.70 -42.78 -12.87
C LEU A 17 -8.21 -43.87 -11.91
N GLU A 18 -7.54 -44.91 -12.43
CA GLU A 18 -6.97 -45.97 -11.59
C GLU A 18 -5.68 -45.55 -10.87
N GLU A 19 -5.02 -44.47 -11.29
CA GLU A 19 -3.78 -43.95 -10.71
C GLU A 19 -4.01 -42.91 -9.60
N ILE A 20 -5.24 -42.40 -9.47
CA ILE A 20 -5.58 -41.33 -8.54
C ILE A 20 -6.06 -41.93 -7.23
N SER A 21 -5.31 -41.70 -6.14
CA SER A 21 -5.69 -42.20 -4.81
C SER A 21 -6.58 -41.19 -4.05
N SER A 22 -6.39 -39.89 -4.32
CA SER A 22 -7.07 -38.79 -3.61
C SER A 22 -7.27 -37.58 -4.53
N THR A 23 -8.33 -36.79 -4.27
CA THR A 23 -8.62 -35.56 -5.02
C THR A 23 -7.57 -34.47 -4.87
N LEU A 24 -6.67 -34.59 -3.88
CA LEU A 24 -5.51 -33.70 -3.72
C LEU A 24 -4.50 -33.83 -4.88
N GLU A 25 -4.50 -34.96 -5.58
CA GLU A 25 -3.61 -35.24 -6.71
C GLU A 25 -4.13 -34.64 -8.02
N VAL A 26 -5.40 -34.20 -8.05
CA VAL A 26 -6.03 -33.64 -9.24
C VAL A 26 -5.61 -32.18 -9.41
N PRO A 27 -4.90 -31.83 -10.50
CA PRO A 27 -4.49 -30.45 -10.73
C PRO A 27 -5.71 -29.56 -11.01
N ILE A 28 -5.83 -28.46 -10.27
CA ILE A 28 -6.87 -27.46 -10.48
C ILE A 28 -6.34 -26.38 -11.44
N PRO A 29 -7.03 -26.08 -12.55
CA PRO A 29 -6.61 -25.02 -13.46
C PRO A 29 -6.43 -23.68 -12.75
N SER A 30 -5.36 -22.96 -13.09
CA SER A 30 -5.14 -21.61 -12.59
C SER A 30 -6.14 -20.62 -13.16
N ASP A 31 -6.53 -20.81 -14.43
CA ASP A 31 -7.54 -19.99 -15.11
C ASP A 31 -8.95 -20.38 -14.59
N PRO A 32 -9.70 -19.43 -13.98
CA PRO A 32 -11.07 -19.68 -13.53
C PRO A 32 -12.05 -20.05 -14.67
N LEU A 33 -11.80 -19.61 -15.91
CA LEU A 33 -12.64 -19.98 -17.06
C LEU A 33 -12.49 -21.47 -17.41
N GLU A 34 -11.30 -22.04 -17.23
CA GLU A 34 -11.02 -23.46 -17.47
C GLU A 34 -11.61 -24.38 -16.40
N ARG A 35 -12.04 -23.82 -15.26
CA ARG A 35 -12.74 -24.57 -14.21
C ARG A 35 -14.23 -24.78 -14.51
N VAL A 36 -14.78 -24.12 -15.53
CA VAL A 36 -16.17 -24.31 -15.93
C VAL A 36 -16.28 -25.59 -16.77
N ILE A 37 -17.00 -26.59 -16.23
CA ILE A 37 -17.07 -27.92 -16.84
C ILE A 37 -18.32 -28.04 -17.72
N GLY A 38 -18.18 -28.60 -18.92
CA GLY A 38 -19.29 -28.97 -19.79
C GLY A 38 -20.00 -27.80 -20.47
N GLN A 39 -19.34 -26.64 -20.55
CA GLN A 39 -19.88 -25.41 -21.15
C GLN A 39 -18.86 -24.75 -22.10
N ASP A 40 -18.21 -25.53 -22.95
CA ASP A 40 -17.07 -25.09 -23.79
C ASP A 40 -17.41 -23.84 -24.64
N ARG A 41 -18.59 -23.84 -25.27
CA ARG A 41 -19.06 -22.70 -26.08
C ARG A 41 -19.27 -21.43 -25.26
N ALA A 42 -19.75 -21.56 -24.02
CA ALA A 42 -19.95 -20.41 -23.14
C ALA A 42 -18.61 -19.83 -22.67
N VAL A 43 -17.63 -20.70 -22.39
CA VAL A 43 -16.27 -20.31 -22.03
C VAL A 43 -15.57 -19.58 -23.18
N GLU A 44 -15.68 -20.09 -24.40
CA GLU A 44 -15.13 -19.46 -25.60
C GLU A 44 -15.73 -18.06 -25.82
N LEU A 45 -17.06 -17.94 -25.80
CA LEU A 45 -17.74 -16.66 -25.94
C LEU A 45 -17.39 -15.68 -24.82
N ALA A 46 -17.27 -16.16 -23.59
CA ALA A 46 -16.82 -15.34 -22.46
C ALA A 46 -15.39 -14.82 -22.69
N ARG A 47 -14.46 -15.65 -23.18
CA ARG A 47 -13.09 -15.23 -23.49
C ARG A 47 -13.06 -14.15 -24.56
N ILE A 48 -13.85 -14.30 -25.63
CA ILE A 48 -13.99 -13.30 -26.70
C ILE A 48 -14.60 -12.00 -26.14
N ALA A 49 -15.65 -12.11 -25.32
CA ALA A 49 -16.30 -10.95 -24.71
C ALA A 49 -15.36 -10.19 -23.76
N ALA A 50 -14.52 -10.89 -22.99
CA ALA A 50 -13.52 -10.28 -22.12
C ALA A 50 -12.52 -9.44 -22.92
N TYR A 51 -12.00 -10.02 -23.99
CA TYR A 51 -11.02 -9.38 -24.86
C TYR A 51 -11.60 -8.16 -25.58
N GLN A 52 -12.82 -8.29 -26.11
CA GLN A 52 -13.50 -7.24 -26.86
C GLN A 52 -14.27 -6.24 -25.98
N ARG A 53 -14.31 -6.46 -24.65
CA ARG A 53 -15.07 -5.66 -23.68
C ARG A 53 -16.56 -5.53 -24.03
N ARG A 54 -17.18 -6.65 -24.43
CA ARG A 54 -18.61 -6.71 -24.74
C ARG A 54 -19.43 -7.16 -23.53
N HIS A 55 -20.67 -6.72 -23.48
CA HIS A 55 -21.64 -7.23 -22.51
C HIS A 55 -21.99 -8.68 -22.82
N LEU A 56 -22.16 -9.48 -21.76
CA LEU A 56 -22.51 -10.90 -21.85
C LEU A 56 -23.81 -11.12 -21.08
N LEU A 57 -24.79 -11.76 -21.72
CA LEU A 57 -26.03 -12.19 -21.07
C LEU A 57 -26.01 -13.71 -20.94
N LEU A 58 -26.00 -14.21 -19.71
CA LEU A 58 -26.00 -15.65 -19.41
C LEU A 58 -27.41 -16.11 -19.03
N VAL A 59 -28.01 -16.97 -19.86
CA VAL A 59 -29.37 -17.50 -19.65
C VAL A 59 -29.32 -19.00 -19.39
N GLY A 60 -30.06 -19.47 -18.38
CA GLY A 60 -30.24 -20.92 -18.14
C GLY A 60 -30.76 -21.24 -16.73
N PRO A 61 -30.97 -22.52 -16.39
CA PRO A 61 -31.46 -22.97 -15.08
C PRO A 61 -30.55 -22.57 -13.90
N PRO A 62 -31.05 -22.38 -12.67
CA PRO A 62 -30.19 -22.11 -11.51
C PRO A 62 -29.19 -23.27 -11.28
N GLY A 63 -27.99 -22.95 -10.76
CA GLY A 63 -26.98 -23.96 -10.42
C GLY A 63 -26.01 -24.39 -11.54
N ILE A 64 -26.16 -23.91 -12.77
CA ILE A 64 -25.30 -24.31 -13.91
C ILE A 64 -23.95 -23.55 -14.03
N GLY A 65 -23.55 -22.80 -12.99
CA GLY A 65 -22.28 -22.06 -13.04
C GLY A 65 -22.31 -20.68 -13.73
N LYS A 66 -23.48 -20.06 -13.95
CA LYS A 66 -23.57 -18.68 -14.52
C LYS A 66 -22.72 -17.67 -13.75
N SER A 67 -22.83 -17.66 -12.42
CA SER A 67 -22.05 -16.76 -11.57
C SER A 67 -20.56 -17.07 -11.62
N MET A 68 -20.19 -18.34 -11.77
CA MET A 68 -18.80 -18.78 -11.90
C MET A 68 -18.19 -18.25 -13.21
N THR A 69 -18.90 -18.38 -14.33
CA THR A 69 -18.48 -17.81 -15.62
C THR A 69 -18.35 -16.29 -15.54
N ALA A 70 -19.28 -15.60 -14.87
CA ALA A 70 -19.22 -14.15 -14.71
C ALA A 70 -18.02 -13.68 -13.86
N GLN A 71 -17.72 -14.39 -12.76
CA GLN A 71 -16.54 -14.11 -11.94
C GLN A 71 -15.23 -14.38 -12.71
N ALA A 72 -15.20 -15.49 -13.46
CA ALA A 72 -14.07 -15.84 -14.30
C ALA A 72 -13.82 -14.77 -15.38
N LEU A 73 -14.90 -14.25 -15.98
CA LEU A 73 -14.84 -13.13 -16.92
C LEU A 73 -14.27 -11.87 -16.26
N ALA A 74 -14.71 -11.53 -15.05
CA ALA A 74 -14.24 -10.35 -14.33
C ALA A 74 -12.74 -10.38 -14.06
N LEU A 75 -12.16 -11.56 -13.83
CA LEU A 75 -10.72 -11.75 -13.61
C LEU A 75 -9.88 -11.58 -14.90
N HIS A 76 -10.50 -11.72 -16.07
CA HIS A 76 -9.86 -11.45 -17.36
C HIS A 76 -9.88 -9.98 -17.76
N LEU A 77 -10.65 -9.14 -17.06
CA LEU A 77 -10.66 -7.70 -17.30
C LEU A 77 -9.35 -7.07 -16.80
N PRO A 78 -8.84 -6.05 -17.48
CA PRO A 78 -7.67 -5.32 -17.00
C PRO A 78 -7.97 -4.70 -15.63
N ARG A 79 -6.95 -4.65 -14.77
CA ARG A 79 -7.07 -4.00 -13.47
C ARG A 79 -7.47 -2.52 -13.62
N PRO A 80 -8.27 -1.98 -12.68
CA PRO A 80 -8.66 -0.58 -12.72
C PRO A 80 -7.44 0.33 -12.65
N LYS A 81 -7.49 1.42 -13.41
CA LYS A 81 -6.41 2.44 -13.51
C LYS A 81 -6.73 3.72 -12.75
N GLN A 82 -7.93 3.83 -12.18
CA GLN A 82 -8.46 5.05 -11.58
C GLN A 82 -9.22 4.70 -10.30
N GLU A 83 -9.19 5.62 -9.35
CA GLU A 83 -10.00 5.63 -8.13
C GLU A 83 -10.99 6.79 -8.23
N LEU A 84 -12.25 6.54 -7.86
CA LEU A 84 -13.29 7.56 -7.83
C LEU A 84 -13.51 7.99 -6.39
N ARG A 85 -13.33 9.28 -6.10
CA ARG A 85 -13.55 9.88 -4.77
C ARG A 85 -14.75 10.80 -4.81
N VAL A 86 -15.55 10.74 -3.76
CA VAL A 86 -16.70 11.62 -3.58
C VAL A 86 -16.30 12.69 -2.58
N VAL A 87 -16.25 13.94 -3.03
CA VAL A 87 -15.80 15.10 -2.26
C VAL A 87 -16.99 16.00 -1.97
N HIS A 88 -17.04 16.54 -0.75
CA HIS A 88 -18.05 17.51 -0.38
C HIS A 88 -17.93 18.76 -1.24
N ASN A 89 -19.05 19.19 -1.82
CA ASN A 89 -19.14 20.41 -2.59
C ASN A 89 -19.75 21.52 -1.72
N PRO A 90 -18.98 22.54 -1.29
CA PRO A 90 -19.48 23.58 -0.39
C PRO A 90 -20.49 24.51 -1.06
N GLU A 91 -20.43 24.70 -2.38
CA GLU A 91 -21.40 25.53 -3.11
C GLU A 91 -22.74 24.83 -3.29
N ASN A 92 -22.73 23.50 -3.35
CA ASN A 92 -23.92 22.69 -3.56
C ASN A 92 -23.82 21.35 -2.81
N PRO A 93 -24.25 21.31 -1.54
CA PRO A 93 -24.17 20.11 -0.72
C PRO A 93 -24.96 18.91 -1.28
N GLU A 94 -26.03 19.15 -2.04
CA GLU A 94 -26.83 18.09 -2.69
C GLU A 94 -26.18 17.52 -3.96
N ARG A 95 -25.12 18.16 -4.49
CA ARG A 95 -24.33 17.71 -5.64
C ARG A 95 -22.85 17.58 -5.26
N PRO A 96 -22.46 16.47 -4.60
CA PRO A 96 -21.07 16.21 -4.30
C PRO A 96 -20.24 16.10 -5.58
N THR A 97 -18.99 16.52 -5.51
CA THR A 97 -18.07 16.48 -6.64
C THR A 97 -17.41 15.10 -6.73
N ILE A 98 -17.31 14.55 -7.94
CA ILE A 98 -16.61 13.28 -8.19
C ILE A 98 -15.22 13.60 -8.71
N GLU A 99 -14.20 13.24 -7.95
CA GLU A 99 -12.80 13.36 -8.34
C GLU A 99 -12.31 12.00 -8.89
N VAL A 100 -11.66 12.03 -10.05
CA VAL A 100 -11.07 10.85 -10.69
C VAL A 100 -9.56 10.91 -10.51
N VAL A 101 -9.03 10.10 -9.60
CA VAL A 101 -7.60 10.05 -9.28
C VAL A 101 -6.96 8.88 -10.02
N THR A 102 -5.78 9.08 -10.60
CA THR A 102 -5.08 7.98 -11.27
C THR A 102 -4.49 7.01 -10.26
N ARG A 103 -4.32 5.75 -10.67
CA ARG A 103 -3.74 4.73 -9.80
C ARG A 103 -2.35 5.12 -9.28
N ASP A 104 -1.54 5.78 -10.11
CA ASP A 104 -0.17 6.15 -9.74
C ASP A 104 -0.17 7.24 -8.66
N ASP A 105 -1.08 8.22 -8.78
CA ASP A 105 -1.28 9.26 -7.78
C ASP A 105 -1.76 8.67 -6.44
N VAL A 106 -2.69 7.72 -6.48
CA VAL A 106 -3.18 7.01 -5.28
C VAL A 106 -2.05 6.26 -4.59
N VAL A 107 -1.19 5.57 -5.35
CA VAL A 107 -0.05 4.84 -4.77
C VAL A 107 0.94 5.82 -4.14
N ALA A 108 1.28 6.90 -4.84
CA ALA A 108 2.19 7.92 -4.32
C ALA A 108 1.64 8.60 -3.05
N GLU A 109 0.34 8.88 -3.00
CA GLU A 109 -0.32 9.41 -1.81
C GLU A 109 -0.24 8.43 -0.63
N ARG A 110 -0.52 7.14 -0.86
CA ARG A 110 -0.40 6.11 0.18
C ARG A 110 1.04 5.96 0.69
N GLU A 111 2.03 6.04 -0.18
CA GLU A 111 3.44 5.97 0.21
C GLU A 111 3.85 7.19 1.05
N ARG A 112 3.43 8.39 0.67
CA ARG A 112 3.64 9.61 1.48
C ARG A 112 2.98 9.50 2.86
N ALA A 113 1.76 8.95 2.93
CA ALA A 113 1.05 8.75 4.19
C ALA A 113 1.79 7.75 5.11
N ARG A 114 2.33 6.67 4.55
CA ARG A 114 3.15 5.69 5.30
C ARG A 114 4.45 6.29 5.82
N GLY A 115 5.05 7.25 5.11
CA GLY A 115 6.28 7.92 5.55
C GLY A 115 6.16 8.71 6.86
N VAL A 116 4.94 8.96 7.35
CA VAL A 116 4.68 9.67 8.61
C VAL A 116 4.48 8.71 9.80
N GLU A 117 4.49 7.40 9.57
CA GLU A 117 4.32 6.41 10.63
C GLU A 117 5.67 6.11 11.31
N GLY A 118 6.03 6.93 12.29
CA GLY A 118 7.00 6.57 13.32
C GLY A 118 6.32 5.87 14.50
N GLU A 119 7.00 4.94 15.14
CA GLU A 119 6.52 4.35 16.40
C GLU A 119 6.50 5.44 17.49
N LEU A 120 5.33 5.67 18.10
CA LEU A 120 5.20 6.63 19.19
C LEU A 120 5.78 6.02 20.48
N HIS A 121 7.05 6.26 20.73
CA HIS A 121 7.68 5.88 21.99
C HIS A 121 7.27 6.82 23.12
N ARG A 122 6.99 6.29 24.32
CA ARG A 122 6.83 7.13 25.51
C ARG A 122 8.20 7.65 25.92
N PRO A 123 8.29 8.79 26.61
CA PRO A 123 9.58 9.34 27.04
C PRO A 123 10.46 8.39 27.87
N GLN A 124 9.86 7.39 28.52
CA GLN A 124 10.60 6.35 29.28
C GLN A 124 11.17 5.24 28.38
N ASP A 125 10.61 5.06 27.18
CA ASP A 125 10.98 4.00 26.23
C ASP A 125 12.11 4.46 25.29
N VAL A 126 12.44 5.76 25.29
CA VAL A 126 13.56 6.32 24.53
C VAL A 126 14.85 6.35 25.38
N PRO A 127 16.04 6.29 24.76
CA PRO A 127 17.30 6.39 25.50
C PRO A 127 17.36 7.61 26.41
N ASN A 128 17.95 7.47 27.60
CA ASN A 128 18.01 8.53 28.63
C ASN A 128 18.54 9.86 28.09
N THR A 129 19.52 9.83 27.17
CA THR A 129 20.09 11.03 26.53
C THR A 129 19.08 11.78 25.67
N VAL A 130 18.19 11.05 24.97
CA VAL A 130 17.12 11.62 24.16
C VAL A 130 16.04 12.19 25.07
N ALA A 131 15.65 11.46 26.12
CA ALA A 131 14.68 11.94 27.10
C ALA A 131 15.16 13.19 27.86
N GLU A 132 16.45 13.28 28.17
CA GLU A 132 17.09 14.45 28.80
C GLU A 132 17.12 15.65 27.86
N ARG A 133 17.52 15.45 26.60
CA ARG A 133 17.55 16.51 25.57
C ARG A 133 16.17 17.05 25.22
N LEU A 134 15.16 16.19 25.24
CA LEU A 134 13.77 16.56 25.02
C LEU A 134 13.11 17.17 26.28
N GLY A 135 13.83 17.25 27.41
CA GLY A 135 13.34 17.85 28.65
C GLY A 135 12.36 16.97 29.44
N TYR A 136 12.14 15.72 29.02
CA TYR A 136 11.28 14.77 29.72
C TYR A 136 11.96 14.15 30.93
N ARG A 137 13.28 13.95 30.91
CA ARG A 137 14.07 13.35 32.00
C ARG A 137 15.03 14.36 32.60
N CYS A 138 15.09 14.45 33.92
CA CYS A 138 16.06 15.31 34.59
C CYS A 138 17.48 14.69 34.54
N PRO A 139 18.52 15.41 34.07
CA PRO A 139 19.89 14.88 34.03
C PRO A 139 20.51 14.70 35.42
N ARG A 140 19.97 15.35 36.46
CA ARG A 140 20.49 15.25 37.84
C ARG A 140 19.88 14.10 38.64
N CYS A 141 18.56 13.97 38.64
CA CYS A 141 17.86 12.97 39.48
C CYS A 141 17.13 11.88 38.69
N GLY A 142 17.09 11.97 37.35
CA GLY A 142 16.41 10.99 36.50
C GLY A 142 14.87 11.06 36.52
N PHE A 143 14.28 12.03 37.23
CA PHE A 143 12.82 12.16 37.34
C PHE A 143 12.19 12.57 36.00
N TYR A 144 11.11 11.88 35.62
CA TYR A 144 10.35 12.18 34.40
C TYR A 144 9.26 13.22 34.65
N SER A 145 9.19 14.24 33.80
CA SER A 145 8.31 15.38 34.01
C SER A 145 8.10 16.14 32.70
N LEU A 146 7.16 17.08 32.65
CA LEU A 146 6.81 17.74 31.38
C LEU A 146 7.96 18.66 30.89
N PRO A 147 8.29 18.70 29.59
CA PRO A 147 9.31 19.59 29.03
C PRO A 147 9.01 21.08 29.22
N SER A 148 7.73 21.42 29.40
CA SER A 148 7.26 22.79 29.65
C SER A 148 7.67 23.35 31.02
N GLU A 149 8.10 22.49 31.96
CA GLU A 149 8.49 22.93 33.30
C GLU A 149 9.96 23.35 33.38
N ARG A 150 10.16 24.60 33.83
CA ARG A 150 11.43 25.29 34.20
C ARG A 150 12.45 24.41 34.92
N GLN A 151 11.93 23.75 35.94
CA GLN A 151 12.68 23.14 37.02
C GLN A 151 12.10 21.75 37.26
N CYS A 152 12.96 20.82 37.65
CA CYS A 152 12.54 19.49 38.02
C CYS A 152 11.74 19.55 39.32
N PRO A 153 10.48 19.06 39.34
CA PRO A 153 9.64 19.09 40.55
C PRO A 153 10.17 18.19 41.67
N SER A 154 11.09 17.26 41.36
CA SER A 154 11.67 16.34 42.34
C SER A 154 12.95 16.87 42.99
N CYS A 155 13.84 17.57 42.27
CA CYS A 155 15.14 18.01 42.80
C CYS A 155 15.41 19.52 42.69
N GLY A 156 14.46 20.30 42.15
CA GLY A 156 14.56 21.75 42.00
C GLY A 156 15.56 22.24 40.94
N ASN A 157 16.30 21.33 40.30
CA ASN A 157 17.27 21.72 39.28
C ASN A 157 16.59 22.18 38.00
N MET A 158 17.19 23.17 37.34
CA MET A 158 16.79 23.54 35.99
C MET A 158 16.94 22.33 35.07
N LYS A 159 15.85 21.95 34.39
CA LYS A 159 15.94 21.01 33.27
C LYS A 159 16.71 21.73 32.17
N GLN A 160 17.61 21.04 31.48
CA GLN A 160 18.27 21.65 30.34
C GLN A 160 17.19 22.11 29.37
N ILE A 161 17.14 23.42 29.16
CA ILE A 161 16.22 24.05 28.23
C ILE A 161 16.69 23.58 26.86
N LEU A 162 15.85 22.89 26.08
CA LEU A 162 15.98 22.87 24.61
C LEU A 162 16.40 24.29 24.22
N PRO A 163 17.37 24.53 23.33
CA PRO A 163 17.78 25.89 22.98
C PRO A 163 16.58 26.71 22.51
N SER A 164 15.91 27.36 23.46
CA SER A 164 14.79 28.23 23.27
C SER A 164 15.42 29.55 22.96
N SER A 165 15.68 29.73 21.66
CA SER A 165 15.37 30.99 20.98
C SER A 165 15.62 32.24 21.82
N THR A 166 16.86 32.47 22.24
CA THR A 166 17.30 33.83 22.54
C THR A 166 17.67 34.50 21.23
N ALA A 167 16.66 35.11 20.62
CA ALA A 167 16.74 36.30 19.77
C ALA A 167 17.91 36.39 18.76
N SER A 168 17.84 35.63 17.67
CA SER A 168 18.07 36.16 16.33
C SER A 168 17.40 35.25 15.30
N SER A 169 16.77 35.84 14.29
CA SER A 169 16.04 35.14 13.23
C SER A 169 16.93 34.11 12.52
N GLY A 170 16.70 32.82 12.77
CA GLY A 170 17.49 31.79 12.11
C GLY A 170 17.12 30.37 12.54
N ASN A 171 16.15 29.80 11.82
CA ASN A 171 15.81 28.39 11.61
C ASN A 171 16.19 27.34 12.70
N PRO A 172 15.20 26.57 13.21
CA PRO A 172 15.36 25.60 14.31
C PRO A 172 16.06 24.28 13.91
N PHE A 173 16.60 24.18 12.69
CA PHE A 173 17.33 23.02 12.18
C PHE A 173 18.80 23.34 11.83
N ARG A 174 19.37 24.40 12.40
CA ARG A 174 20.74 24.84 12.08
C ARG A 174 21.79 23.74 12.31
N ASP A 175 21.59 22.85 13.28
CA ASP A 175 22.48 21.70 13.52
C ASP A 175 22.43 20.63 12.41
N LEU A 176 21.29 20.50 11.71
CA LEU A 176 21.15 19.59 10.56
C LEU A 176 21.71 20.20 9.26
N VAL A 177 21.61 21.52 9.10
CA VAL A 177 22.13 22.24 7.92
C VAL A 177 23.64 22.46 8.02
N GLY A 178 24.19 22.62 9.23
CA GLY A 178 25.63 22.78 9.47
C GLY A 178 26.46 21.56 9.07
N GLY A 179 25.96 20.34 9.36
CA GLY A 179 26.66 19.10 8.99
C GLY A 179 26.62 18.76 7.50
N ILE A 180 25.61 19.24 6.77
CA ILE A 180 25.47 18.99 5.32
C ILE A 180 26.38 19.91 4.48
N LEU A 181 26.64 21.13 4.95
CA LEU A 181 27.55 22.08 4.29
C LEU A 181 29.04 21.75 4.49
N GLU A 182 29.40 21.01 5.55
CA GLU A 182 30.79 20.62 5.78
C GLU A 182 31.24 19.42 4.92
N VAL A 183 30.32 18.56 4.50
CA VAL A 183 30.63 17.39 3.65
C VAL A 183 30.72 17.73 2.16
N THR A 184 30.20 18.88 1.72
CA THR A 184 30.18 19.26 0.29
C THR A 184 31.24 20.28 -0.13
N VAL A 185 32.01 20.86 0.80
CA VAL A 185 33.05 21.87 0.49
C VAL A 185 34.49 21.33 0.64
N GLY A 186 34.67 20.06 1.04
CA GLY A 186 35.99 19.42 1.13
C GLY A 186 36.60 18.88 -0.18
N GLY A 187 35.99 19.16 -1.35
CA GLY A 187 36.35 18.51 -2.61
C GLY A 187 36.44 19.44 -3.82
N ALA A 188 36.98 20.65 -3.67
CA ALA A 188 37.33 21.49 -4.82
C ALA A 188 38.45 22.48 -4.46
N GLY A 189 39.70 22.06 -4.63
CA GLY A 189 40.86 22.94 -4.49
C GLY A 189 42.19 22.19 -4.45
N GLY A 190 42.72 21.84 -5.62
CA GLY A 190 44.08 21.31 -5.75
C GLY A 190 44.45 21.06 -7.22
N LEU A 191 45.24 22.00 -7.75
CA LEU A 191 46.15 21.78 -8.88
C LEU A 191 47.10 20.61 -8.61
#